data_AF-A0A426W739-F1
#
_entry.id   AF-A0A426W739-F1
#
_cell.length_a   1.000
_cell.length_b   1.000
_cell.length_c   1.000
_cell.angle_alpha   90.00
_cell.angle_beta   90.00
_cell.angle_gamma   90.00
#
_symmetry.space_group_name_H-M   'P 1'
#
loop_
_entity.id
_entity.type
_entity.pdbx_description
1 polymer ?
#
loop_
_entity_poly.entity_id
_entity_poly.type
_entity_poly.pdbx_seq_one_letter_code
_entity_poly.pdbx_strand_id
1 'polypeptide(L)'
;MTLFKRLQHLLKERQSNRIRERADAERVARAIESVVEGTNPKLRGVSSYLKQLQNPVHDLLGRIDDLVSPLPQAITVNQRSFNENDLINALFSNSEQVQQLFSQNRALHHYFNAKDNLGRTDAFTLVFVACKEKTILGTERRGEMLLRDVQQTAVVFSDHQLLAPEPTEEAVRTTLKWTLLENITKYVKEQISHLKHALSEEEKQAAALNPEQNPNNPEVYLKALIEQLQHPDELIRMHTTSLRISRMGIKLPLDSTSEANQVTLFETAIGSGQPKAVVIVHFIRDEMG
;
A
#
# COMPACT_ATOMS: atom_id res chain seq x y z
N MET A 1 -28.72 28.87 -26.58
CA MET A 1 -28.04 29.00 -25.28
C MET A 1 -27.42 30.39 -25.21
N THR A 2 -27.88 31.28 -24.33
CA THR A 2 -27.50 32.71 -24.31
C THR A 2 -26.02 32.92 -23.96
N LEU A 3 -25.40 33.94 -24.55
CA LEU A 3 -23.99 34.33 -24.33
C LEU A 3 -23.64 34.46 -22.83
N PHE A 4 -24.59 34.96 -22.04
CA PHE A 4 -24.50 35.07 -20.58
C PHE A 4 -24.39 33.72 -19.86
N LYS A 5 -25.17 32.70 -20.28
CA LYS A 5 -25.07 31.34 -19.73
C LYS A 5 -23.73 30.68 -20.07
N ARG A 6 -23.20 30.94 -21.27
CA ARG A 6 -21.87 30.45 -21.70
C ARG A 6 -20.75 31.11 -20.88
N LEU A 7 -20.83 32.42 -20.61
CA LEU A 7 -19.85 33.12 -19.78
C LEU A 7 -19.87 32.63 -18.32
N GLN A 8 -21.06 32.44 -17.72
CA GLN A 8 -21.18 31.89 -16.37
C GLN A 8 -20.60 30.47 -16.27
N HIS A 9 -20.80 29.63 -17.30
CA HIS A 9 -20.24 28.29 -17.34
C HIS A 9 -18.69 28.31 -17.39
N LEU A 10 -18.11 29.11 -18.28
CA LEU A 10 -16.65 29.25 -18.41
C LEU A 10 -15.99 29.82 -17.14
N LEU A 11 -16.65 30.75 -16.44
CA LEU A 11 -16.15 31.28 -15.16
C LEU A 11 -16.16 30.20 -14.07
N LYS A 12 -17.22 29.38 -13.99
CA LYS A 12 -17.29 28.25 -13.06
C LYS A 12 -16.25 27.17 -13.35
N GLU A 13 -16.02 26.85 -14.62
CA GLU A 13 -14.97 25.90 -15.02
C GLU A 13 -13.58 26.42 -14.66
N ARG A 14 -13.27 27.68 -14.97
CA ARG A 14 -11.99 28.30 -14.59
C ARG A 14 -11.79 28.31 -13.08
N GLN A 15 -12.81 28.66 -12.31
CA GLN A 15 -12.73 28.66 -10.85
C GLN A 15 -12.49 27.25 -10.31
N SER A 16 -13.19 26.25 -10.85
CA SER A 16 -13.02 24.85 -10.46
C SER A 16 -11.62 24.33 -10.79
N ASN A 17 -11.08 24.67 -11.97
CA ASN A 17 -9.72 24.31 -12.36
C ASN A 17 -8.69 24.94 -11.42
N ARG A 18 -8.82 26.24 -11.10
CA ARG A 18 -7.90 26.91 -10.16
C ARG A 18 -7.93 26.30 -8.76
N ILE A 19 -9.09 25.86 -8.29
CA ILE A 19 -9.21 25.15 -7.00
C ILE A 19 -8.48 23.79 -7.07
N ARG A 20 -8.66 23.04 -8.16
CA ARG A 20 -7.98 21.75 -8.37
C ARG A 20 -6.46 21.91 -8.46
N GLU A 21 -5.98 22.85 -9.28
CA GLU A 21 -4.56 23.16 -9.42
C GLU A 21 -3.93 23.57 -8.08
N ARG A 22 -4.64 24.37 -7.28
CA ARG A 22 -4.17 24.76 -5.96
C ARG A 22 -4.13 23.57 -4.99
N ALA A 23 -5.18 22.75 -4.96
CA ALA A 23 -5.23 21.58 -4.09
C ALA A 23 -4.14 20.55 -4.45
N ASP A 24 -3.86 20.38 -5.75
CA ASP A 24 -2.78 19.53 -6.23
C ASP A 24 -1.41 20.08 -5.83
N ALA A 25 -1.15 21.39 -6.04
CA ALA A 25 0.08 22.03 -5.59
C ALA A 25 0.30 21.90 -4.08
N GLU A 26 -0.76 22.08 -3.26
CA GLU A 26 -0.71 21.89 -1.82
C GLU A 26 -0.48 20.42 -1.42
N ARG A 27 -1.01 19.46 -2.19
CA ARG A 27 -0.76 18.03 -2.00
C ARG A 27 0.70 17.68 -2.31
N VAL A 28 1.23 18.13 -3.44
CA VAL A 28 2.63 17.92 -3.84
C VAL A 28 3.57 18.54 -2.82
N ALA A 29 3.33 19.78 -2.39
CA ALA A 29 4.16 20.43 -1.38
C ALA A 29 4.21 19.65 -0.05
N ARG A 30 3.06 19.15 0.42
CA ARG A 30 3.00 18.29 1.62
C ARG A 30 3.74 16.97 1.42
N ALA A 31 3.65 16.37 0.25
CA ALA A 31 4.37 15.15 -0.07
C ALA A 31 5.89 15.36 -0.11
N ILE A 32 6.36 16.48 -0.68
CA ILE A 32 7.79 16.84 -0.66
C ILE A 32 8.28 16.95 0.79
N GLU A 33 7.55 17.65 1.66
CA GLU A 33 7.94 17.76 3.07
C GLU A 33 7.95 16.41 3.79
N SER A 34 6.97 15.55 3.53
CA SER A 34 6.94 14.18 4.08
C SER A 34 8.15 13.35 3.63
N VAL A 35 8.50 13.42 2.34
CA VAL A 35 9.68 12.75 1.78
C VAL A 35 10.97 13.29 2.42
N VAL A 36 11.12 14.61 2.52
CA VAL A 36 12.29 15.26 3.13
C VAL A 36 12.44 14.89 4.60
N GLU A 37 11.34 14.90 5.35
CA GLU A 37 11.33 14.51 6.76
C GLU A 37 11.70 13.03 6.94
N GLY A 38 11.12 12.15 6.12
CA GLY A 38 11.40 10.71 6.19
C GLY A 38 12.82 10.32 5.77
N THR A 39 13.39 11.05 4.81
CA THR A 39 14.72 10.77 4.25
C THR A 39 15.85 11.50 4.99
N ASN A 40 15.99 12.80 4.76
CA ASN A 40 17.07 13.63 5.28
C ASN A 40 16.59 15.08 5.53
N PRO A 41 16.24 15.43 6.77
CA PRO A 41 15.77 16.77 7.14
C PRO A 41 16.74 17.92 6.79
N LYS A 42 18.04 17.64 6.59
CA LYS A 42 19.04 18.66 6.22
C LYS A 42 18.83 19.22 4.80
N LEU A 43 18.04 18.56 3.97
CA LEU A 43 17.68 19.06 2.63
C LEU A 43 16.98 20.42 2.66
N ARG A 44 16.33 20.78 3.78
CA ARG A 44 15.73 22.11 3.98
C ARG A 44 16.74 23.25 3.89
N GLY A 45 18.03 22.98 4.07
CA GLY A 45 19.11 23.96 3.88
C GLY A 45 19.48 24.23 2.42
N VAL A 46 19.04 23.40 1.46
CA VAL A 46 19.34 23.55 0.03
C VAL A 46 18.25 24.38 -0.62
N SER A 47 18.50 25.66 -0.94
CA SER A 47 17.46 26.62 -1.38
C SER A 47 16.56 26.17 -2.55
N SER A 48 17.03 25.25 -3.40
CA SER A 48 16.33 24.77 -4.59
C SER A 48 15.59 23.44 -4.42
N TYR A 49 15.64 22.78 -3.24
CA TYR A 49 15.10 21.42 -3.05
C TYR A 49 13.61 21.30 -3.41
N LEU A 50 12.78 22.25 -2.98
CA LEU A 50 11.34 22.26 -3.27
C LEU A 50 11.07 22.24 -4.78
N LYS A 51 11.78 23.07 -5.54
CA LYS A 51 11.61 23.18 -6.99
C LYS A 51 12.11 21.92 -7.70
N GLN A 52 13.21 21.34 -7.25
CA GLN A 52 13.79 20.14 -7.87
C GLN A 52 12.97 18.87 -7.59
N LEU A 53 12.37 18.76 -6.40
CA LEU A 53 11.54 17.61 -6.01
C LEU A 53 10.10 17.69 -6.52
N GLN A 54 9.66 18.84 -7.04
CA GLN A 54 8.29 19.04 -7.50
C GLN A 54 7.84 18.01 -8.53
N ASN A 55 8.60 17.83 -9.62
CA ASN A 55 8.20 16.90 -10.68
C ASN A 55 8.33 15.43 -10.25
N PRO A 56 9.47 14.96 -9.69
CA PRO A 56 9.60 13.57 -9.28
C PRO A 56 8.54 13.15 -8.25
N VAL A 57 8.20 14.02 -7.29
CA VAL A 57 7.17 13.73 -6.28
C VAL A 57 5.78 13.78 -6.88
N HIS A 58 5.49 14.72 -7.79
CA HIS A 58 4.21 14.74 -8.51
C HIS A 58 3.99 13.46 -9.31
N ASP A 59 4.99 13.03 -10.08
CA ASP A 59 4.90 11.82 -10.92
C ASP A 59 4.75 10.56 -10.05
N LEU A 60 5.44 10.50 -8.91
CA LEU A 60 5.25 9.44 -7.92
C LEU A 60 3.82 9.42 -7.34
N LEU A 61 3.26 10.57 -6.99
CA LEU A 61 1.88 10.66 -6.50
C LEU A 61 0.88 10.22 -7.57
N GLY A 62 1.08 10.63 -8.82
CA GLY A 62 0.28 10.18 -9.96
C GLY A 62 0.32 8.67 -10.12
N ARG A 63 1.52 8.07 -10.05
CA ARG A 63 1.68 6.61 -10.07
C ARG A 63 0.94 5.93 -8.93
N ILE A 64 1.05 6.44 -7.70
CA ILE A 64 0.32 5.88 -6.54
C ILE A 64 -1.19 5.99 -6.76
N ASP A 65 -1.68 7.11 -7.30
CA ASP A 65 -3.10 7.28 -7.62
C ASP A 65 -3.58 6.23 -8.62
N ASP A 66 -2.82 6.01 -9.70
CA ASP A 66 -3.13 5.01 -10.73
C ASP A 66 -3.16 3.58 -10.16
N LEU A 67 -2.30 3.26 -9.20
CA LEU A 67 -2.28 1.95 -8.54
C LEU A 67 -3.43 1.76 -7.54
N VAL A 68 -3.85 2.82 -6.84
CA VAL A 68 -4.92 2.75 -5.83
C VAL A 68 -6.32 2.83 -6.44
N SER A 69 -6.47 3.53 -7.57
CA SER A 69 -7.74 3.70 -8.30
C SER A 69 -8.47 2.37 -8.60
N PRO A 70 -7.82 1.31 -9.14
CA PRO A 70 -8.48 0.06 -9.48
C PRO A 70 -8.77 -0.86 -8.29
N LEU A 71 -8.37 -0.51 -7.06
CA LEU A 71 -8.62 -1.36 -5.90
C LEU A 71 -10.13 -1.53 -5.65
N PRO A 72 -10.59 -2.74 -5.32
CA PRO A 72 -12.00 -3.04 -5.11
C PRO A 72 -12.56 -2.26 -3.91
N GLN A 73 -13.89 -2.14 -3.86
CA GLN A 73 -14.58 -1.52 -2.72
C GLN A 73 -14.29 -2.25 -1.42
N ALA A 74 -14.49 -1.55 -0.30
CA ALA A 74 -14.28 -2.11 1.01
C ALA A 74 -15.17 -3.34 1.22
N ILE A 75 -14.58 -4.43 1.74
CA ILE A 75 -15.33 -5.63 2.09
C ILE A 75 -15.74 -5.52 3.54
N THR A 76 -17.04 -5.59 3.83
CA THR A 76 -17.52 -5.68 5.22
C THR A 76 -17.08 -7.01 5.82
N VAL A 77 -16.39 -6.95 6.94
CA VAL A 77 -15.87 -8.12 7.65
C VAL A 77 -16.79 -8.44 8.83
N ASN A 78 -17.52 -9.54 8.70
CA ASN A 78 -18.41 -10.13 9.71
C ASN A 78 -18.54 -11.65 9.52
N GLN A 79 -19.28 -12.32 10.41
CA GLN A 79 -19.48 -13.78 10.32
C GLN A 79 -20.12 -14.23 8.99
N ARG A 80 -21.02 -13.43 8.40
CA ARG A 80 -21.65 -13.75 7.11
C ARG A 80 -20.62 -13.71 5.98
N SER A 81 -19.83 -12.63 5.90
CA SER A 81 -18.79 -12.46 4.89
C SER A 81 -17.72 -13.54 4.96
N PHE A 82 -17.44 -14.12 6.13
CA PHE A 82 -16.53 -15.25 6.27
C PHE A 82 -17.01 -16.51 5.53
N ASN A 83 -18.33 -16.69 5.41
CA ASN A 83 -18.94 -17.83 4.73
C ASN A 83 -19.24 -17.55 3.24
N GLU A 84 -19.51 -16.29 2.89
CA GLU A 84 -19.97 -15.90 1.55
C GLU A 84 -18.89 -15.27 0.67
N ASN A 85 -17.81 -14.73 1.26
CA ASN A 85 -16.75 -14.05 0.53
C ASN A 85 -15.46 -14.90 0.54
N ASP A 86 -15.11 -15.42 -0.64
CA ASP A 86 -13.94 -16.26 -0.87
C ASP A 86 -12.62 -15.64 -0.40
N LEU A 87 -12.45 -14.32 -0.55
CA LEU A 87 -11.24 -13.61 -0.10
C LEU A 87 -11.19 -13.55 1.43
N ILE A 88 -12.28 -13.18 2.10
CA ILE A 88 -12.30 -13.18 3.58
C ILE A 88 -12.09 -14.59 4.13
N ASN A 89 -12.74 -15.60 3.54
CA ASN A 89 -12.55 -16.99 3.92
C ASN A 89 -11.10 -17.45 3.73
N ALA A 90 -10.44 -17.02 2.65
CA ALA A 90 -9.04 -17.34 2.37
C ALA A 90 -8.06 -16.63 3.33
N LEU A 91 -8.31 -15.36 3.62
CA LEU A 91 -7.43 -14.54 4.43
C LEU A 91 -7.38 -14.98 5.89
N PHE A 92 -8.48 -15.54 6.41
CA PHE A 92 -8.62 -15.89 7.82
C PHE A 92 -8.82 -17.39 7.98
N SER A 93 -8.04 -18.01 8.87
CA SER A 93 -8.10 -19.47 9.10
C SER A 93 -9.40 -19.90 9.78
N ASN A 94 -10.02 -19.02 10.58
CA ASN A 94 -11.31 -19.23 11.22
C ASN A 94 -11.94 -17.87 11.63
N SER A 95 -13.22 -17.88 11.99
CA SER A 95 -13.96 -16.67 12.42
C SER A 95 -13.44 -16.05 13.72
N GLU A 96 -12.84 -16.86 14.62
CA GLU A 96 -12.26 -16.38 15.87
C GLU A 96 -10.99 -15.53 15.62
N GLN A 97 -10.18 -15.90 14.62
CA GLN A 97 -9.00 -15.14 14.21
C GLN A 97 -9.38 -13.76 13.68
N VAL A 98 -10.53 -13.67 12.98
CA VAL A 98 -11.12 -12.39 12.57
C VAL A 98 -11.34 -11.55 13.84
N GLN A 99 -12.17 -12.03 14.78
CA GLN A 99 -12.45 -11.32 16.04
C GLN A 99 -11.19 -10.96 16.83
N GLN A 100 -10.22 -11.86 16.95
CA GLN A 100 -8.99 -11.66 17.72
C GLN A 100 -8.11 -10.58 17.09
N LEU A 101 -7.90 -10.63 15.77
CA LEU A 101 -7.07 -9.66 15.05
C LEU A 101 -7.64 -8.25 15.19
N PHE A 102 -8.97 -8.11 15.13
CA PHE A 102 -9.64 -6.82 15.32
C PHE A 102 -9.65 -6.37 16.79
N SER A 103 -9.99 -7.26 17.72
CA SER A 103 -10.08 -6.95 19.16
C SER A 103 -8.74 -6.64 19.82
N GLN A 104 -7.62 -7.11 19.26
CA GLN A 104 -6.29 -6.84 19.79
C GLN A 104 -5.57 -5.71 19.03
N ASN A 105 -6.17 -5.18 17.95
CA ASN A 105 -5.52 -4.16 17.13
C ASN A 105 -5.52 -2.80 17.83
N ARG A 106 -4.32 -2.35 18.19
CA ARG A 106 -4.11 -1.06 18.86
C ARG A 106 -4.57 0.15 18.04
N ALA A 107 -4.48 0.10 16.71
CA ALA A 107 -4.89 1.22 15.87
C ALA A 107 -6.41 1.41 15.90
N LEU A 108 -7.19 0.33 15.81
CA LEU A 108 -8.64 0.38 15.95
C LEU A 108 -9.07 0.85 17.34
N HIS A 109 -8.43 0.34 18.40
CA HIS A 109 -8.68 0.85 19.76
C HIS A 109 -8.38 2.34 19.89
N HIS A 110 -7.27 2.79 19.33
CA HIS A 110 -6.93 4.21 19.36
C HIS A 110 -7.97 5.06 18.61
N TYR A 111 -8.43 4.57 17.46
CA TYR A 111 -9.44 5.22 16.63
C TYR A 111 -10.77 5.38 17.34
N PHE A 112 -11.35 4.32 17.88
CA PHE A 112 -12.67 4.38 18.55
C PHE A 112 -12.66 5.20 19.84
N ASN A 113 -11.49 5.33 20.48
CA ASN A 113 -11.32 6.12 21.69
C ASN A 113 -10.91 7.59 21.41
N ALA A 114 -10.66 7.96 20.15
CA ALA A 114 -10.36 9.34 19.78
C ALA A 114 -11.61 10.21 19.90
N LYS A 115 -11.44 11.47 20.35
CA LYS A 115 -12.55 12.40 20.61
C LYS A 115 -13.48 12.58 19.40
N ASP A 116 -12.90 12.64 18.20
CA ASP A 116 -13.62 12.86 16.95
C ASP A 116 -14.43 11.63 16.47
N ASN A 117 -14.20 10.48 17.10
CA ASN A 117 -14.84 9.19 16.78
C ASN A 117 -15.67 8.62 17.93
N LEU A 118 -15.85 9.37 19.02
CA LEU A 118 -16.64 8.93 20.16
C LEU A 118 -18.07 8.61 19.70
N GLY A 119 -18.52 7.39 19.99
CA GLY A 119 -19.84 6.90 19.61
C GLY A 119 -19.91 6.27 18.21
N ARG A 120 -18.82 6.23 17.44
CA ARG A 120 -18.75 5.43 16.22
C ARG A 120 -18.72 3.94 16.53
N THR A 121 -19.43 3.18 15.71
CA THR A 121 -19.51 1.72 15.78
C THR A 121 -18.86 1.04 14.58
N ASP A 122 -18.34 1.79 13.62
CA ASP A 122 -17.71 1.29 12.41
C ASP A 122 -16.41 2.03 12.05
N ALA A 123 -15.58 1.39 11.24
CA ALA A 123 -14.35 1.95 10.70
C ALA A 123 -13.94 1.25 9.39
N PHE A 124 -13.36 1.99 8.46
CA PHE A 124 -12.68 1.44 7.29
C PHE A 124 -11.18 1.32 7.59
N THR A 125 -10.54 0.19 7.29
CA THR A 125 -9.12 -0.03 7.58
C THR A 125 -8.40 -0.77 6.46
N LEU A 126 -7.08 -0.61 6.39
CA LEU A 126 -6.22 -1.29 5.45
C LEU A 126 -5.71 -2.59 6.08
N VAL A 127 -5.88 -3.70 5.36
CA VAL A 127 -5.25 -4.98 5.67
C VAL A 127 -4.12 -5.20 4.67
N PHE A 128 -2.89 -5.24 5.17
CA PHE A 128 -1.74 -5.75 4.42
C PHE A 128 -1.45 -7.17 4.85
N VAL A 129 -1.29 -8.08 3.89
CA VAL A 129 -1.06 -9.50 4.17
C VAL A 129 -0.01 -10.07 3.22
N ALA A 130 0.90 -10.88 3.74
CA ALA A 130 1.85 -11.60 2.91
C ALA A 130 1.20 -12.89 2.39
N CYS A 131 1.28 -13.11 1.07
CA CYS A 131 0.88 -14.36 0.42
C CYS A 131 2.12 -15.21 0.17
N LYS A 132 2.19 -16.41 0.75
CA LYS A 132 3.33 -17.31 0.63
C LYS A 132 2.87 -18.68 0.18
N GLU A 133 3.49 -19.21 -0.88
CA GLU A 133 3.30 -20.60 -1.28
C GLU A 133 4.28 -21.51 -0.53
N LYS A 134 3.77 -22.60 0.03
CA LYS A 134 4.56 -23.63 0.70
C LYS A 134 4.27 -24.99 0.09
N THR A 135 5.31 -25.75 -0.17
CA THR A 135 5.15 -27.16 -0.52
C THR A 135 4.87 -27.96 0.74
N ILE A 136 3.79 -28.73 0.73
CA ILE A 136 3.41 -29.65 1.80
C ILE A 136 3.14 -31.04 1.25
N LEU A 137 3.20 -32.06 2.11
CA LEU A 137 2.73 -33.41 1.79
C LEU A 137 1.29 -33.54 2.28
N GLY A 138 0.38 -33.81 1.36
CA GLY A 138 -1.05 -33.91 1.63
C GLY A 138 -1.67 -35.21 1.12
N THR A 139 -2.99 -35.28 1.21
CA THR A 139 -3.77 -36.39 0.66
C THR A 139 -4.56 -35.89 -0.55
N GLU A 140 -4.47 -36.60 -1.68
CA GLU A 140 -5.22 -36.31 -2.90
C GLU A 140 -6.20 -37.44 -3.19
N ARG A 141 -7.43 -37.12 -3.62
CA ARG A 141 -8.37 -38.13 -4.12
C ARG A 141 -8.27 -38.22 -5.64
N ARG A 142 -7.87 -39.38 -6.17
CA ARG A 142 -7.92 -39.70 -7.60
C ARG A 142 -8.98 -40.76 -7.87
N GLY A 143 -10.14 -40.33 -8.37
CA GLY A 143 -11.31 -41.19 -8.51
C GLY A 143 -11.79 -41.68 -7.14
N GLU A 144 -11.78 -42.99 -6.92
CA GLU A 144 -12.12 -43.61 -5.64
C GLU A 144 -10.89 -43.83 -4.72
N MET A 145 -9.67 -43.62 -5.21
CA MET A 145 -8.44 -43.85 -4.44
C MET A 145 -8.00 -42.59 -3.69
N LEU A 146 -7.65 -42.75 -2.41
CA LEU A 146 -6.97 -41.74 -1.60
C LEU A 146 -5.46 -41.99 -1.63
N LEU A 147 -4.72 -41.08 -2.26
CA LEU A 147 -3.26 -41.10 -2.30
C LEU A 147 -2.73 -40.24 -1.16
N ARG A 148 -1.85 -40.81 -0.34
CA ARG A 148 -1.13 -40.11 0.74
C ARG A 148 0.23 -39.62 0.25
N ASP A 149 0.79 -38.68 0.99
CA ASP A 149 2.12 -38.10 0.76
C ASP A 149 2.29 -37.46 -0.64
N VAL A 150 1.20 -36.89 -1.15
CA VAL A 150 1.21 -36.18 -2.43
C VAL A 150 1.72 -34.77 -2.21
N GLN A 151 2.69 -34.34 -3.02
CA GLN A 151 3.20 -32.98 -3.00
C GLN A 151 2.09 -31.99 -3.42
N GLN A 152 1.75 -31.06 -2.54
CA GLN A 152 0.72 -30.04 -2.74
C GLN A 152 1.29 -28.65 -2.45
N THR A 153 0.74 -27.63 -3.11
CA THR A 153 1.07 -26.23 -2.83
C THR A 153 0.02 -25.63 -1.92
N ALA A 154 0.37 -25.34 -0.67
CA ALA A 154 -0.46 -24.58 0.24
C ALA A 154 -0.19 -23.09 0.09
N VAL A 155 -1.26 -22.31 -0.06
CA VAL A 155 -1.23 -20.85 -0.01
C VAL A 155 -1.45 -20.43 1.44
N VAL A 156 -0.49 -19.71 2.00
CA VAL A 156 -0.53 -19.24 3.37
C VAL A 156 -0.58 -17.72 3.37
N PHE A 157 -1.63 -17.18 4.00
CA PHE A 157 -1.74 -15.77 4.31
C PHE A 157 -1.16 -15.52 5.70
N SER A 158 -0.14 -14.67 5.80
CA SER A 158 0.53 -14.36 7.07
C SER A 158 0.81 -12.88 7.23
N ASP A 159 1.31 -12.48 8.40
CA ASP A 159 1.75 -11.12 8.69
C ASP A 159 0.64 -10.08 8.49
N HIS A 160 -0.60 -10.42 8.88
CA HIS A 160 -1.75 -9.52 8.79
C HIS A 160 -1.52 -8.24 9.59
N GLN A 161 -1.45 -7.12 8.87
CA GLN A 161 -1.26 -5.80 9.44
C GLN A 161 -2.50 -4.95 9.17
N LEU A 162 -3.19 -4.60 10.24
CA LEU A 162 -4.33 -3.67 10.21
C LEU A 162 -3.81 -2.29 10.55
N LEU A 163 -3.96 -1.35 9.62
CA LEU A 163 -3.44 0.00 9.71
C LEU A 163 -4.53 1.02 9.39
N ALA A 164 -4.31 2.25 9.88
CA ALA A 164 -5.04 3.44 9.44
C ALA A 164 -6.56 3.28 9.39
N PRO A 165 -7.23 3.03 10.53
CA PRO A 165 -8.68 3.11 10.59
C PRO A 165 -9.17 4.54 10.30
N GLU A 166 -10.19 4.64 9.45
CA GLU A 166 -10.74 5.89 8.95
C GLU A 166 -12.28 5.82 8.89
N PRO A 167 -12.98 6.96 8.93
CA PRO A 167 -14.45 6.98 8.95
C PRO A 167 -15.15 6.62 7.65
N THR A 168 -14.45 6.71 6.52
CA THR A 168 -15.04 6.51 5.20
C THR A 168 -14.06 5.78 4.30
N GLU A 169 -14.59 5.10 3.28
CA GLU A 169 -13.75 4.45 2.26
C GLU A 169 -12.88 5.48 1.48
N GLU A 170 -13.38 6.69 1.25
CA GLU A 170 -12.59 7.74 0.60
C GLU A 170 -11.41 8.18 1.48
N ALA A 171 -11.62 8.30 2.79
CA ALA A 171 -10.57 8.64 3.74
C ALA A 171 -9.52 7.52 3.80
N VAL A 172 -9.92 6.25 3.92
CA VAL A 172 -8.96 5.13 3.98
C VAL A 172 -8.16 4.97 2.69
N ARG A 173 -8.77 5.24 1.52
CA ARG A 173 -8.05 5.26 0.24
C ARG A 173 -7.04 6.40 0.18
N THR A 174 -7.38 7.56 0.74
CA THR A 174 -6.42 8.67 0.86
C THR A 174 -5.27 8.29 1.79
N THR A 175 -5.56 7.67 2.92
CA THR A 175 -4.54 7.21 3.87
C THR A 175 -3.68 6.08 3.30
N LEU A 176 -4.21 5.22 2.44
CA LEU A 176 -3.42 4.23 1.69
C LEU A 176 -2.38 4.91 0.79
N LYS A 177 -2.78 5.95 0.04
CA LYS A 177 -1.84 6.69 -0.82
C LYS A 177 -0.68 7.29 -0.03
N TRP A 178 -0.97 7.88 1.13
CA TRP A 178 0.06 8.40 2.05
C TRP A 178 0.92 7.30 2.65
N THR A 179 0.33 6.19 3.07
CA THR A 179 1.05 5.03 3.61
C THR A 179 2.04 4.46 2.59
N LEU A 180 1.64 4.39 1.31
CA LEU A 180 2.52 3.96 0.22
C LEU A 180 3.66 4.95 0.00
N LEU A 181 3.39 6.26 -0.03
CA LEU A 181 4.43 7.29 -0.14
C LEU A 181 5.46 7.19 1.00
N GLU A 182 5.01 7.03 2.24
CA GLU A 182 5.89 6.89 3.41
C GLU A 182 6.76 5.63 3.32
N ASN A 183 6.19 4.51 2.86
CA ASN A 183 6.95 3.27 2.70
C ASN A 183 7.97 3.37 1.56
N ILE A 184 7.63 4.03 0.45
CA ILE A 184 8.58 4.32 -0.64
C ILE A 184 9.70 5.24 -0.13
N THR A 185 9.36 6.26 0.67
CA THR A 185 10.34 7.18 1.27
C THR A 185 11.35 6.42 2.14
N LYS A 186 10.88 5.48 2.97
CA LYS A 186 11.76 4.61 3.77
C LYS A 186 12.66 3.76 2.88
N TYR A 187 12.10 3.12 1.85
CA TYR A 187 12.87 2.32 0.90
C TYR A 187 13.96 3.13 0.20
N VAL A 188 13.63 4.31 -0.34
CA VAL A 188 14.61 5.17 -1.03
C VAL A 188 15.73 5.62 -0.10
N LYS A 189 15.41 5.95 1.16
CA LYS A 189 16.41 6.26 2.18
C LYS A 189 17.37 5.09 2.40
N GLU A 190 16.85 3.88 2.53
CA GLU A 190 17.65 2.66 2.69
C GLU A 190 18.56 2.43 1.47
N GLN A 191 18.04 2.61 0.25
CA GLN A 191 18.83 2.49 -0.98
C GLN A 191 19.98 3.50 -1.04
N ILE A 192 19.72 4.78 -0.76
CA ILE A 192 20.78 5.80 -0.75
C ILE A 192 21.83 5.48 0.34
N SER A 193 21.39 4.98 1.50
CA SER A 193 22.30 4.55 2.55
C SER A 193 23.17 3.36 2.11
N HIS A 194 22.59 2.37 1.42
CA HIS A 194 23.32 1.23 0.89
C HIS A 194 24.38 1.66 -0.14
N LEU A 195 24.01 2.53 -1.09
CA LEU A 195 24.94 3.09 -2.08
C LEU A 195 26.11 3.81 -1.40
N LYS A 196 25.83 4.59 -0.36
CA LYS A 196 26.87 5.27 0.44
C LYS A 196 27.84 4.28 1.12
N HIS A 197 27.33 3.15 1.61
CA HIS A 197 28.16 2.14 2.27
C HIS A 197 28.98 1.30 1.28
N ALA A 198 28.51 1.15 0.04
CA ALA A 198 29.17 0.37 -1.01
C ALA A 198 30.43 1.03 -1.59
N LEU A 199 30.61 2.34 -1.40
CA LEU A 199 31.83 3.06 -1.79
C LEU A 199 33.06 2.49 -1.06
N SER A 200 34.17 2.32 -1.77
CA SER A 200 35.47 1.95 -1.20
C SER A 200 36.00 3.06 -0.28
N GLU A 201 36.96 2.72 0.59
CA GLU A 201 37.59 3.72 1.48
C GLU A 201 38.32 4.82 0.68
N GLU A 202 38.91 4.48 -0.46
CA GLU A 202 39.56 5.42 -1.37
C GLU A 202 38.54 6.39 -2.00
N GLU A 203 37.39 5.87 -2.46
CA GLU A 203 36.29 6.68 -2.99
C GLU A 203 35.66 7.56 -1.91
N LYS A 204 35.49 7.06 -0.69
CA LYS A 204 34.99 7.84 0.45
C LYS A 204 35.96 8.97 0.79
N GLN A 205 37.27 8.73 0.76
CA GLN A 205 38.28 9.73 1.08
C GLN A 205 38.39 10.79 -0.02
N ALA A 206 38.34 10.39 -1.29
CA ALA A 206 38.26 11.32 -2.42
C ALA A 206 36.98 12.17 -2.35
N ALA A 207 35.83 11.54 -2.08
CA ALA A 207 34.54 12.22 -1.92
C ALA A 207 34.50 13.14 -0.69
N ALA A 208 35.21 12.82 0.39
CA ALA A 208 35.28 13.67 1.57
C ALA A 208 36.06 14.98 1.29
N LEU A 209 37.06 14.92 0.42
CA LEU A 209 37.87 16.05 0.00
C LEU A 209 37.18 16.94 -1.04
N ASN A 210 36.17 16.42 -1.76
CA ASN A 210 35.37 17.15 -2.72
C ASN A 210 33.91 17.30 -2.26
N PRO A 211 33.46 18.49 -1.80
CA PRO A 211 32.09 18.71 -1.34
C PRO A 211 31.02 18.29 -2.35
N GLU A 212 31.27 18.37 -3.66
CA GLU A 212 30.31 17.99 -4.70
C GLU A 212 30.13 16.48 -4.88
N GLN A 213 30.99 15.67 -4.26
CA GLN A 213 30.94 14.21 -4.30
C GLN A 213 30.67 13.61 -2.91
N ASN A 214 30.75 14.42 -1.85
CA ASN A 214 30.56 13.95 -0.49
C ASN A 214 29.11 13.50 -0.25
N PRO A 215 28.85 12.22 0.06
CA PRO A 215 27.48 11.72 0.29
C PRO A 215 26.84 12.29 1.58
N ASN A 216 27.59 13.01 2.42
CA ASN A 216 27.04 13.77 3.55
C ASN A 216 26.58 15.18 3.17
N ASN A 217 26.95 15.68 1.98
CA ASN A 217 26.47 16.95 1.47
C ASN A 217 24.98 16.83 1.10
N PRO A 218 24.09 17.68 1.66
CA PRO A 218 22.68 17.72 1.30
C PRO A 218 22.41 17.85 -0.21
N GLU A 219 23.26 18.54 -0.97
CA GLU A 219 23.09 18.67 -2.43
C GLU A 219 23.36 17.36 -3.18
N VAL A 220 24.35 16.59 -2.73
CA VAL A 220 24.66 15.25 -3.30
C VAL A 220 23.54 14.28 -2.95
N TYR A 221 23.06 14.31 -1.71
CA TYR A 221 21.91 13.52 -1.29
C TYR A 221 20.65 13.88 -2.10
N LEU A 222 20.41 15.17 -2.35
CA LEU A 222 19.28 15.64 -3.15
C LEU A 222 19.32 15.08 -4.57
N LYS A 223 20.49 15.09 -5.22
CA LYS A 223 20.67 14.51 -6.55
C LYS A 223 20.35 13.01 -6.56
N ALA A 224 20.89 12.25 -5.61
CA ALA A 224 20.61 10.82 -5.47
C ALA A 224 19.12 10.54 -5.19
N LEU A 225 18.48 11.36 -4.35
CA LEU A 225 17.04 11.27 -4.09
C LEU A 225 16.22 11.51 -5.35
N ILE A 226 16.55 12.53 -6.14
CA ILE A 226 15.86 12.82 -7.40
C ILE A 226 16.03 11.66 -8.39
N GLU A 227 17.24 11.13 -8.54
CA GLU A 227 17.54 10.00 -9.42
C GLU A 227 16.70 8.76 -9.06
N GLN A 228 16.56 8.45 -7.76
CA GLN A 228 15.71 7.35 -7.31
C GLN A 228 14.22 7.61 -7.60
N LEU A 229 13.74 8.85 -7.41
CA LEU A 229 12.33 9.21 -7.59
C LEU A 229 11.92 9.37 -9.07
N GLN A 230 12.87 9.50 -9.99
CA GLN A 230 12.63 9.64 -11.44
C GLN A 230 12.03 8.37 -12.09
N HIS A 231 12.08 7.22 -11.40
CA HIS A 231 11.59 5.95 -11.91
C HIS A 231 10.50 5.35 -10.98
N PRO A 232 9.31 5.98 -10.88
CA PRO A 232 8.28 5.55 -9.93
C PRO A 232 7.77 4.13 -10.19
N ASP A 233 7.81 3.63 -11.42
CA ASP A 233 7.47 2.25 -11.78
C ASP A 233 8.43 1.20 -11.21
N GLU A 234 9.68 1.58 -10.95
CA GLU A 234 10.65 0.70 -10.30
C GLU A 234 10.49 0.72 -8.78
N LEU A 235 10.08 1.85 -8.23
CA LEU A 235 9.85 2.06 -6.80
C LEU A 235 8.61 1.36 -6.28
N ILE A 236 7.50 1.38 -7.03
CA ILE A 236 6.26 0.73 -6.62
C ILE A 236 5.58 0.04 -7.79
N ARG A 237 5.22 -1.23 -7.56
CA ARG A 237 4.47 -2.05 -8.49
C ARG A 237 3.27 -2.62 -7.77
N MET A 238 2.15 -2.67 -8.47
CA MET A 238 0.99 -3.44 -8.04
C MET A 238 0.62 -4.42 -9.14
N HIS A 239 0.38 -5.66 -8.78
CA HIS A 239 -0.09 -6.68 -9.70
C HIS A 239 -1.29 -7.40 -9.11
N THR A 240 -2.14 -7.89 -10.01
CA THR A 240 -3.32 -8.66 -9.63
C THR A 240 -3.00 -10.14 -9.77
N THR A 241 -3.18 -10.88 -8.68
CA THR A 241 -2.97 -12.34 -8.64
C THR A 241 -4.29 -13.03 -8.38
N SER A 242 -4.71 -13.89 -9.32
CA SER A 242 -5.91 -14.72 -9.14
C SER A 242 -5.51 -16.14 -8.74
N LEU A 243 -6.09 -16.62 -7.64
CA LEU A 243 -5.85 -17.94 -7.08
C LEU A 243 -7.17 -18.71 -6.97
N ARG A 244 -7.11 -20.01 -7.30
CA ARG A 244 -8.12 -20.99 -6.91
C ARG A 244 -7.54 -21.78 -5.75
N ILE A 245 -8.15 -21.67 -4.57
CA ILE A 245 -7.71 -22.41 -3.39
C ILE A 245 -8.87 -23.17 -2.76
N SER A 246 -8.64 -24.39 -2.29
CA SER A 246 -9.62 -25.10 -1.48
C SER A 246 -9.83 -24.38 -0.14
N ARG A 247 -10.89 -24.75 0.60
CA ARG A 247 -11.11 -24.26 1.98
C ARG A 247 -9.98 -24.60 2.96
N MET A 248 -9.10 -25.55 2.61
CA MET A 248 -7.90 -25.87 3.38
C MET A 248 -6.67 -25.04 2.99
N GLY A 249 -6.82 -24.07 2.09
CA GLY A 249 -5.71 -23.25 1.58
C GLY A 249 -4.84 -23.94 0.54
N ILE A 250 -5.22 -25.11 0.02
CA ILE A 250 -4.47 -25.80 -1.04
C ILE A 250 -4.78 -25.19 -2.39
N LYS A 251 -3.75 -24.78 -3.14
CA LYS A 251 -3.85 -24.27 -4.50
C LYS A 251 -4.38 -25.36 -5.44
N LEU A 252 -5.43 -25.02 -6.18
CA LEU A 252 -6.10 -25.93 -7.10
C LEU A 252 -5.72 -25.59 -8.56
N PRO A 253 -5.56 -26.61 -9.42
CA PRO A 253 -5.42 -26.41 -10.86
C PRO A 253 -6.61 -25.63 -11.46
N LEU A 254 -6.35 -24.92 -12.55
CA LEU A 254 -7.37 -24.11 -13.24
C LEU A 254 -8.54 -24.95 -13.77
N ASP A 255 -8.26 -26.19 -14.16
CA ASP A 255 -9.19 -27.17 -14.72
C ASP A 255 -9.90 -28.03 -13.66
N SER A 256 -9.61 -27.84 -12.37
CA SER A 256 -10.26 -28.59 -11.30
C SER A 256 -11.74 -28.19 -11.13
N THR A 257 -12.62 -29.20 -11.08
CA THR A 257 -14.06 -29.07 -10.79
C THR A 257 -14.38 -29.04 -9.30
N SER A 258 -13.36 -29.07 -8.43
CA SER A 258 -13.55 -29.01 -6.98
C SER A 258 -14.05 -27.63 -6.56
N GLU A 259 -14.84 -27.58 -5.48
CA GLU A 259 -15.23 -26.33 -4.83
C GLU A 259 -13.95 -25.58 -4.42
N ALA A 260 -13.87 -24.32 -4.81
CA ALA A 260 -12.67 -23.50 -4.65
C ALA A 260 -13.08 -22.07 -4.33
N ASN A 261 -12.40 -21.47 -3.36
CA ASN A 261 -12.40 -20.04 -3.17
C ASN A 261 -11.64 -19.41 -4.34
N GLN A 262 -12.30 -18.49 -5.04
CA GLN A 262 -11.69 -17.67 -6.08
C GLN A 262 -11.22 -16.36 -5.48
N VAL A 263 -9.91 -16.26 -5.31
CA VAL A 263 -9.29 -15.15 -4.59
C VAL A 263 -8.55 -14.27 -5.58
N THR A 264 -8.92 -12.99 -5.64
CA THR A 264 -8.18 -11.98 -6.40
C THR A 264 -7.47 -11.06 -5.43
N LEU A 265 -6.13 -11.09 -5.48
CA LEU A 265 -5.25 -10.30 -4.63
C LEU A 265 -4.70 -9.12 -5.41
N PHE A 266 -4.62 -7.95 -4.77
CA PHE A 266 -3.93 -6.78 -5.28
C PHE A 266 -2.63 -6.60 -4.52
N GLU A 267 -1.55 -7.11 -5.09
CA GLU A 267 -0.26 -7.26 -4.43
C GLU A 267 0.65 -6.07 -4.76
N THR A 268 0.95 -5.27 -3.74
CA THR A 268 1.89 -4.15 -3.84
C THR A 268 3.29 -4.58 -3.42
N ALA A 269 4.28 -4.24 -4.23
CA ALA A 269 5.70 -4.42 -3.95
C ALA A 269 6.39 -3.05 -4.05
N ILE A 270 7.22 -2.73 -3.05
CA ILE A 270 8.04 -1.53 -3.03
C ILE A 270 9.49 -1.95 -3.28
N GLY A 271 10.06 -1.50 -4.39
CA GLY A 271 11.39 -1.89 -4.85
C GLY A 271 11.56 -3.40 -4.97
N SER A 272 12.57 -3.95 -4.28
CA SER A 272 12.83 -5.39 -4.17
C SER A 272 12.17 -6.06 -2.94
N GLY A 273 11.28 -5.34 -2.23
CA GLY A 273 10.59 -5.85 -1.06
C GLY A 273 9.61 -6.98 -1.39
N GLN A 274 9.28 -7.81 -0.39
CA GLN A 274 8.25 -8.84 -0.56
C GLN A 274 6.89 -8.20 -0.85
N PRO A 275 6.15 -8.69 -1.86
CA PRO A 275 4.81 -8.19 -2.14
C PRO A 275 3.87 -8.46 -0.97
N LYS A 276 2.96 -7.53 -0.72
CA LYS A 276 1.85 -7.70 0.22
C LYS A 276 0.55 -7.43 -0.51
N ALA A 277 -0.43 -8.31 -0.34
CA ALA A 277 -1.79 -8.04 -0.78
C ALA A 277 -2.39 -6.93 0.09
N VAL A 278 -3.07 -5.98 -0.56
CA VAL A 278 -3.77 -4.86 0.08
C VAL A 278 -5.27 -5.09 -0.07
N VAL A 279 -5.97 -5.07 1.05
CA VAL A 279 -7.43 -5.17 1.09
C VAL A 279 -7.97 -4.03 1.94
N ILE A 280 -8.99 -3.34 1.42
CA ILE A 280 -9.74 -2.36 2.20
C ILE A 280 -10.90 -3.13 2.84
N VAL A 281 -11.01 -3.04 4.16
CA VAL A 281 -12.08 -3.70 4.90
C VAL A 281 -12.91 -2.68 5.66
N HIS A 282 -14.21 -2.95 5.72
CA HIS A 282 -15.15 -2.21 6.53
C HIS A 282 -15.47 -3.04 7.78
N PHE A 283 -15.19 -2.48 8.94
CA PHE A 283 -15.34 -3.12 10.23
C PHE A 283 -16.54 -2.52 10.97
N ILE A 284 -17.41 -3.38 11.50
CA ILE A 284 -18.54 -3.00 12.34
C ILE A 284 -18.38 -3.69 13.70
N ARG A 285 -18.27 -2.88 14.75
CA ARG A 285 -17.98 -3.31 16.13
C ARG A 285 -18.99 -4.31 16.67
N ASP A 286 -20.26 -4.13 16.32
CA ASP A 286 -21.37 -4.88 16.91
C ASP A 286 -21.72 -6.17 16.13
N GLU A 287 -21.19 -6.36 14.93
CA GLU A 287 -21.46 -7.56 14.09
C GLU A 287 -20.45 -8.71 14.29
N MET A 288 -19.52 -8.51 15.22
CA MET A 288 -18.43 -9.43 15.52
C MET A 288 -18.63 -10.19 16.83
N GLY A 289 -19.78 -10.02 17.49
CA GLY A 289 -20.20 -10.76 18.69
C GLY A 289 -20.92 -12.06 18.40
#